data_AF-S2RGR5-F1
#
_entry.id   AF-S2RGR5-F1
#
_cell.length_a   1.000
_cell.length_b   1.000
_cell.length_c   1.000
_cell.angle_alpha   90.00
_cell.angle_beta   90.00
_cell.angle_gamma   90.00
#
_symmetry.space_group_name_H-M   'P 1'
#
loop_
_entity.id
_entity.type
_entity.pdbx_description
1 polymer ?
#
loop_
_entity_poly.entity_id
_entity_poly.type
_entity_poly.pdbx_seq_one_letter_code
_entity_poly.pdbx_strand_id
1 'polypeptide(L)'
;MSEKVKLTGKEKSELWIEGIVTVILLLMLNFALLVLINQMIAHNPGLENAIWGVKTNLTFGSRGFHLWSWSNLFLALMAIADVIVVYWRLARRYRQMQMRHVIAELHFIADGHLDHRIKFEVNTELQKVVSSINALVDSTVNSMAEERRIEQSKDELITNVSHDIRTPLTSIIGYLGLIEDHQYRSEEE
;
A
#
# COMPACT_ATOMS: atom_id res chain seq x y z
N MET A 1 -6.86 -5.65 -17.70
CA MET A 1 -5.40 -5.56 -17.44
C MET A 1 -5.21 -4.36 -16.54
N SER A 2 -4.93 -4.59 -15.26
CA SER A 2 -4.81 -3.55 -14.25
C SER A 2 -3.52 -2.77 -14.47
N GLU A 3 -3.57 -1.44 -14.42
CA GLU A 3 -2.39 -0.62 -14.68
C GLU A 3 -1.52 -0.55 -13.41
N LYS A 4 -0.19 -0.66 -13.55
CA LYS A 4 0.72 -0.48 -12.40
C LYS A 4 0.60 0.94 -11.85
N VAL A 5 0.83 1.11 -10.55
CA VAL A 5 0.89 2.44 -9.93
C VAL A 5 1.84 3.35 -10.72
N LYS A 6 1.28 4.41 -11.31
CA LYS A 6 2.05 5.43 -12.01
C LYS A 6 2.57 6.44 -11.01
N LEU A 7 3.88 6.44 -10.79
CA LEU A 7 4.53 7.49 -10.02
C LEU A 7 4.33 8.85 -10.68
N THR A 8 3.99 9.84 -9.88
CA THR A 8 3.89 11.23 -10.30
C THR A 8 5.26 11.78 -10.72
N GLY A 9 5.28 12.86 -11.51
CA GLY A 9 6.52 13.51 -11.92
C GLY A 9 7.37 13.99 -10.73
N LYS A 10 6.69 14.44 -9.65
CA LYS A 10 7.34 14.83 -8.39
C LYS A 10 8.03 13.64 -7.72
N GLU A 11 7.34 12.50 -7.58
CA GLU A 11 7.92 11.30 -6.96
C GLU A 11 9.10 10.74 -7.75
N LYS A 12 9.04 10.78 -9.09
CA LYS A 12 10.19 10.43 -9.93
C LYS A 12 11.38 11.35 -9.64
N SER A 13 11.15 12.67 -9.55
CA SER A 13 12.22 13.62 -9.24
C SER A 13 12.79 13.41 -7.83
N GLU A 14 11.96 13.10 -6.84
CA GLU A 14 12.41 12.78 -5.48
C GLU A 14 13.27 11.51 -5.45
N LEU A 15 12.86 10.45 -6.16
CA LEU A 15 13.64 9.21 -6.29
C LEU A 15 15.00 9.48 -6.94
N TRP A 16 15.03 10.29 -8.01
CA TRP A 16 16.27 10.67 -8.69
C TRP A 16 17.20 11.46 -7.78
N ILE A 17 16.68 12.49 -7.09
CA ILE A 17 17.47 13.31 -6.18
C ILE A 17 18.03 12.45 -5.04
N GLU A 18 17.19 11.62 -4.41
CA GLU A 18 17.63 10.75 -3.32
C GLU A 18 18.70 9.75 -3.80
N GLY A 19 18.52 9.16 -4.99
CA GLY A 19 19.50 8.28 -5.60
C GLY A 19 20.83 8.99 -5.88
N ILE A 20 20.81 10.19 -6.45
CA ILE A 20 22.03 10.98 -6.69
C ILE A 20 22.74 11.29 -5.37
N VAL A 21 22.01 11.77 -4.36
CA VAL A 21 22.58 12.06 -3.04
C VAL A 21 23.21 10.82 -2.43
N THR A 22 22.58 9.65 -2.55
CA THR A 22 23.16 8.39 -2.04
C THR A 22 24.45 8.01 -2.72
N VAL A 23 24.51 8.15 -4.04
CA VAL A 23 25.70 7.81 -4.81
C VAL A 23 26.84 8.76 -4.44
N ILE A 24 26.56 10.06 -4.33
CA ILE A 24 27.56 11.05 -3.89
C ILE A 24 28.10 10.70 -2.50
N LEU A 25 27.23 10.38 -1.54
CA LEU A 25 27.65 10.02 -0.18
C LEU A 25 28.50 8.74 -0.15
N LEU A 26 28.13 7.72 -0.93
CA LEU A 26 28.90 6.48 -1.04
C LEU A 26 30.26 6.72 -1.68
N LEU A 27 30.32 7.52 -2.75
CA LEU A 27 31.59 7.87 -3.40
C LEU A 27 32.51 8.66 -2.45
N MET A 28 31.96 9.60 -1.68
CA MET A 28 32.73 10.32 -0.65
C MET A 28 33.27 9.38 0.42
N LEU A 29 32.45 8.43 0.89
CA LEU A 29 32.86 7.42 1.86
C LEU A 29 33.98 6.53 1.31
N ASN A 30 33.84 6.05 0.08
CA ASN A 30 34.84 5.20 -0.58
C ASN A 30 36.17 5.92 -0.75
N PHE A 31 36.12 7.19 -1.15
CA PHE A 31 37.31 8.03 -1.26
C PHE A 31 38.01 8.20 0.09
N ALA A 32 37.25 8.49 1.16
CA ALA A 32 37.80 8.61 2.51
C ALA A 32 38.45 7.29 2.98
N LEU A 33 37.79 6.14 2.78
CA LEU A 33 38.35 4.83 3.11
C LEU A 33 39.64 4.54 2.34
N LEU A 34 39.68 4.86 1.05
CA LEU A 34 40.86 4.66 0.21
C LEU A 34 42.05 5.49 0.72
N VAL A 35 41.83 6.76 1.08
CA VAL A 35 42.86 7.63 1.65
C VAL A 35 43.38 7.07 2.97
N LEU A 36 42.49 6.64 3.87
CA LEU A 36 42.87 6.07 5.16
C LEU A 36 43.70 4.79 5.01
N ILE A 37 43.31 3.89 4.10
CA ILE A 37 44.05 2.65 3.93
C ILE A 37 45.41 2.91 3.28
N ASN A 38 45.49 3.82 2.31
CA ASN A 38 46.79 4.23 1.75
C ASN A 38 47.70 4.85 2.82
N GLN A 39 47.16 5.68 3.70
CA GLN A 39 47.93 6.25 4.83
C GLN A 39 48.42 5.17 5.79
N MET A 40 47.57 4.18 6.10
CA MET A 40 47.93 3.05 6.96
C MET A 40 49.03 2.19 6.34
N ILE A 41 48.98 1.92 5.04
CA ILE A 41 50.01 1.16 4.32
C ILE A 41 51.34 1.93 4.34
N ALA A 42 51.32 3.23 4.03
CA ALA A 42 52.53 4.06 3.98
C ALA A 42 53.22 4.22 5.34
N HIS A 43 52.46 4.15 6.44
CA HIS A 43 53.03 4.29 7.79
C HIS A 43 53.58 2.97 8.35
N ASN A 44 53.20 1.82 7.78
CA ASN A 44 53.58 0.50 8.28
C ASN A 44 54.44 -0.24 7.24
N PRO A 45 55.78 -0.16 7.33
CA PRO A 45 56.67 -0.79 6.35
C PRO A 45 56.49 -2.32 6.28
N GLY A 46 56.00 -2.97 7.35
CA GLY A 46 55.62 -4.39 7.32
C GLY A 46 54.44 -4.69 6.39
N LEU A 47 53.43 -3.81 6.33
CA LEU A 47 52.28 -3.95 5.43
C LEU A 47 52.67 -3.67 3.99
N GLU A 48 53.49 -2.64 3.76
CA GLU A 48 54.03 -2.32 2.43
C GLU A 48 54.83 -3.50 1.85
N ASN A 49 55.74 -4.07 2.65
CA ASN A 49 56.55 -5.22 2.24
C ASN A 49 55.69 -6.48 2.01
N ALA A 50 54.66 -6.72 2.82
CA ALA A 50 53.74 -7.83 2.63
C ALA A 50 52.94 -7.69 1.32
N ILE A 51 52.42 -6.49 1.03
CA ILE A 51 51.69 -6.19 -0.21
C ILE A 51 52.62 -6.33 -1.43
N TRP A 52 53.86 -5.82 -1.33
CA TRP A 52 54.87 -5.96 -2.37
C TRP A 52 55.29 -7.43 -2.59
N GLY A 53 55.43 -8.22 -1.52
CA GLY A 53 55.73 -9.66 -1.59
C GLY A 53 54.61 -10.47 -2.26
N VAL A 54 53.35 -10.20 -1.90
CA VAL A 54 52.18 -10.80 -2.57
C VAL A 54 52.12 -10.42 -4.05
N LYS A 55 52.38 -9.14 -4.36
CA LYS A 55 52.43 -8.63 -5.75
C LYS A 55 53.53 -9.30 -6.57
N THR A 56 54.67 -9.62 -5.97
CA THR A 56 55.83 -10.22 -6.64
C THR A 56 55.68 -11.73 -6.84
N ASN A 57 54.98 -12.43 -5.93
CA ASN A 57 54.77 -13.88 -6.01
C ASN A 57 53.59 -14.31 -6.91
N LEU A 58 52.68 -13.39 -7.27
CA LEU A 58 51.48 -13.66 -8.09
C LEU A 58 51.62 -13.26 -9.57
N THR A 59 52.80 -12.84 -10.04
CA THR A 59 53.00 -12.50 -11.46
C THR A 59 53.10 -13.77 -12.32
N PHE A 60 51.98 -14.18 -12.92
CA PHE A 60 51.94 -15.23 -13.95
C PHE A 60 52.37 -14.67 -15.31
N GLY A 61 53.64 -14.89 -15.71
CA GLY A 61 54.08 -14.85 -17.11
C GLY A 61 54.62 -13.53 -17.68
N SER A 62 55.44 -13.67 -18.72
CA SER A 62 56.34 -12.65 -19.34
C SER A 62 55.66 -11.46 -20.07
N ARG A 63 54.36 -11.23 -19.92
CA ARG A 63 53.68 -10.03 -20.42
C ARG A 63 53.11 -9.27 -19.23
N GLY A 64 53.86 -8.31 -18.71
CA GLY A 64 53.59 -7.55 -17.48
C GLY A 64 52.25 -6.81 -17.42
N PHE A 65 51.15 -7.56 -17.29
CA PHE A 65 49.85 -7.05 -16.87
C PHE A 65 49.85 -6.92 -15.34
N HIS A 66 50.10 -5.71 -14.83
CA HIS A 66 49.93 -5.35 -13.43
C HIS A 66 48.44 -5.21 -13.04
N LEU A 67 47.62 -6.22 -13.32
CA LEU A 67 46.16 -6.18 -13.04
C LEU A 67 45.85 -6.14 -11.53
N TRP A 68 46.79 -6.58 -10.68
CA TRP A 68 46.62 -6.68 -9.23
C TRP A 68 47.27 -5.51 -8.48
N SER A 69 46.60 -4.35 -8.51
CA SER A 69 46.77 -3.32 -7.48
C SER A 69 45.72 -3.54 -6.40
N TRP A 70 46.12 -3.61 -5.13
CA TRP A 70 45.19 -3.76 -4.00
C TRP A 70 44.10 -2.68 -4.02
N SER A 71 44.44 -1.47 -4.50
CA SER A 71 43.49 -0.38 -4.71
C SER A 71 42.40 -0.71 -5.75
N ASN A 72 42.73 -1.36 -6.87
CA ASN A 72 41.75 -1.72 -7.90
C ASN A 72 40.79 -2.80 -7.40
N LEU A 73 41.30 -3.78 -6.64
CA LEU A 73 40.47 -4.81 -6.02
C LEU A 73 39.50 -4.20 -4.99
N PHE A 74 40.01 -3.30 -4.15
CA PHE A 74 39.20 -2.56 -3.19
C PHE A 74 38.11 -1.73 -3.89
N LEU A 75 38.47 -0.98 -4.94
CA LEU A 75 37.52 -0.20 -5.73
C LEU A 75 36.45 -1.08 -6.39
N ALA A 76 36.82 -2.23 -6.95
CA ALA A 76 35.87 -3.17 -7.55
C ALA A 76 34.88 -3.73 -6.52
N LEU A 77 35.37 -4.10 -5.33
CA LEU A 77 34.52 -4.59 -4.24
C LEU A 77 33.55 -3.51 -3.74
N MET A 78 34.06 -2.29 -3.54
CA MET A 78 33.23 -1.16 -3.12
C MET A 78 32.18 -0.79 -4.17
N ALA A 79 32.53 -0.82 -5.46
CA ALA A 79 31.56 -0.57 -6.53
C ALA A 79 30.41 -1.61 -6.52
N ILE A 80 30.71 -2.88 -6.26
CA ILE A 80 29.67 -3.93 -6.13
C ILE A 80 28.80 -3.65 -4.89
N ALA A 81 29.41 -3.31 -3.76
CA ALA A 81 28.69 -2.98 -2.53
C ALA A 81 27.77 -1.76 -2.73
N ASP A 82 28.24 -0.72 -3.40
CA ASP A 82 27.48 0.49 -3.69
C ASP A 82 26.26 0.19 -4.56
N VAL A 83 26.43 -0.61 -5.61
CA VAL A 83 25.32 -1.03 -6.48
C VAL A 83 24.25 -1.76 -5.66
N ILE A 84 24.65 -2.65 -4.75
CA ILE A 84 23.73 -3.38 -3.88
C ILE A 84 22.99 -2.40 -2.94
N VAL A 85 23.71 -1.46 -2.31
CA VAL A 85 23.14 -0.48 -1.38
C VAL A 85 22.16 0.45 -2.09
N VAL A 86 22.55 0.99 -3.25
CA VAL A 86 21.70 1.87 -4.07
C VAL A 86 20.46 1.13 -4.52
N TYR A 87 20.60 -0.09 -5.05
CA TYR A 87 19.47 -0.92 -5.45
C TYR A 87 18.51 -1.19 -4.28
N TRP A 88 19.04 -1.63 -3.13
CA TRP A 88 18.25 -1.90 -1.95
C TRP A 88 17.48 -0.65 -1.47
N ARG A 89 18.15 0.51 -1.46
CA ARG A 89 17.55 1.79 -1.03
C ARG A 89 16.46 2.25 -2.01
N LEU A 90 16.70 2.22 -3.32
CA LEU A 90 15.70 2.55 -4.33
C LEU A 90 14.49 1.62 -4.25
N ALA A 91 14.72 0.31 -4.12
CA ALA A 91 13.66 -0.67 -3.97
C ALA A 91 12.83 -0.42 -2.71
N ARG A 92 13.48 -0.07 -1.59
CA ARG A 92 12.80 0.31 -0.33
C ARG A 92 11.95 1.56 -0.51
N ARG A 93 12.48 2.60 -1.16
CA ARG A 93 11.77 3.87 -1.40
C ARG A 93 10.58 3.69 -2.33
N TYR A 94 10.73 2.90 -3.39
CA TYR A 94 9.65 2.55 -4.31
C TYR A 94 8.49 1.83 -3.59
N ARG A 95 8.78 0.86 -2.72
CA ARG A 95 7.75 0.17 -1.91
C ARG A 95 7.01 1.15 -0.98
N GLN A 96 7.71 2.12 -0.40
CA GLN A 96 7.07 3.15 0.44
C GLN A 96 6.11 4.03 -0.36
N MET A 97 6.44 4.38 -1.60
CA MET A 97 5.56 5.15 -2.48
C MET A 97 4.29 4.38 -2.85
N GLN A 98 4.40 3.09 -3.18
CA GLN A 98 3.24 2.24 -3.43
C GLN A 98 2.29 2.18 -2.21
N MET A 99 2.85 2.03 -1.01
CA MET A 99 2.08 2.04 0.24
C MET A 99 1.33 3.37 0.43
N ARG A 100 1.98 4.51 0.16
CA ARG A 100 1.34 5.82 0.27
C ARG A 100 0.14 5.97 -0.67
N HIS A 101 0.24 5.47 -1.90
CA HIS A 101 -0.90 5.47 -2.83
C HIS A 101 -2.06 4.64 -2.30
N VAL A 102 -1.79 3.42 -1.81
CA VAL A 102 -2.84 2.56 -1.23
C VAL A 102 -3.51 3.23 -0.02
N ILE A 103 -2.73 3.88 0.85
CA ILE A 103 -3.27 4.62 2.00
C ILE A 103 -4.13 5.80 1.55
N ALA A 104 -3.73 6.54 0.52
CA ALA A 104 -4.51 7.65 0.00
C ALA A 104 -5.86 7.18 -0.58
N GLU A 105 -5.86 6.07 -1.32
CA GLU A 105 -7.08 5.47 -1.85
C GLU A 105 -7.99 4.94 -0.74
N LEU A 106 -7.41 4.32 0.29
CA LEU A 106 -8.15 3.86 1.45
C LEU A 106 -8.81 5.04 2.19
N HIS A 107 -8.12 6.16 2.36
CA HIS A 107 -8.70 7.37 2.94
C HIS A 107 -9.85 7.90 2.08
N PHE A 108 -9.68 7.94 0.76
CA PHE A 108 -10.75 8.38 -0.15
C PHE A 108 -12.02 7.52 -0.01
N ILE A 109 -11.86 6.19 0.10
CA ILE A 109 -12.96 5.25 0.35
C ILE A 109 -13.58 5.49 1.74
N ALA A 110 -12.75 5.67 2.77
CA ALA A 110 -13.18 5.91 4.14
C ALA A 110 -13.97 7.22 4.32
N ASP A 111 -13.72 8.21 3.46
CA ASP A 111 -14.47 9.48 3.40
C ASP A 111 -15.89 9.33 2.79
N GLY A 112 -16.32 8.11 2.47
CA GLY A 112 -17.70 7.79 2.05
C GLY A 112 -17.85 7.38 0.58
N HIS A 113 -16.76 7.37 -0.20
CA HIS A 113 -16.77 6.96 -1.61
C HIS A 113 -16.71 5.43 -1.75
N LEU A 114 -17.73 4.74 -1.25
CA LEU A 114 -17.81 3.27 -1.24
C LEU A 114 -18.09 2.66 -2.62
N ASP A 115 -18.28 3.47 -3.66
CA ASP A 115 -18.33 3.08 -5.07
C ASP A 115 -16.93 2.94 -5.68
N HIS A 116 -15.92 3.48 -5.02
CA HIS A 116 -14.54 3.44 -5.50
C HIS A 116 -13.84 2.12 -5.13
N ARG A 117 -12.95 1.64 -6.00
CA ARG A 117 -12.13 0.44 -5.79
C ARG A 117 -10.70 0.72 -6.21
N ILE A 118 -9.76 0.15 -5.46
CA ILE A 118 -8.33 0.23 -5.80
C ILE A 118 -8.06 -0.73 -6.95
N LYS A 119 -7.76 -0.19 -8.14
CA LYS A 119 -7.61 -0.99 -9.39
C LYS A 119 -6.17 -1.16 -9.86
N PHE A 120 -5.21 -0.45 -9.26
CA PHE A 120 -3.81 -0.53 -9.68
C PHE A 120 -3.07 -1.71 -9.06
N GLU A 121 -2.01 -2.16 -9.74
CA GLU A 121 -1.14 -3.22 -9.24
C GLU A 121 0.03 -2.68 -8.41
N VAL A 122 0.28 -3.33 -7.28
CA VAL A 122 1.41 -3.09 -6.36
C VAL A 122 2.26 -4.35 -6.21
N ASN A 123 3.28 -4.32 -5.34
CA ASN A 123 4.05 -5.53 -5.06
C ASN A 123 3.15 -6.63 -4.46
N THR A 124 3.59 -7.90 -4.57
CA THR A 124 2.78 -9.07 -4.21
C THR A 124 2.24 -9.03 -2.77
N GLU A 125 3.04 -8.55 -1.81
CA GLU A 125 2.62 -8.45 -0.41
C GLU A 125 1.53 -7.38 -0.21
N LEU A 126 1.72 -6.18 -0.77
CA LEU A 126 0.74 -5.10 -0.67
C LEU A 126 -0.52 -5.40 -1.48
N GLN A 127 -0.41 -6.20 -2.54
CA GLN A 127 -1.56 -6.59 -3.35
C GLN A 127 -2.57 -7.40 -2.54
N LYS A 128 -2.11 -8.20 -1.58
CA LYS A 128 -2.98 -8.90 -0.62
C LYS A 128 -3.77 -7.91 0.21
N VAL A 129 -3.12 -6.85 0.72
CA VAL A 129 -3.78 -5.78 1.48
C VAL A 129 -4.83 -5.08 0.61
N VAL A 130 -4.48 -4.72 -0.63
CA VAL A 130 -5.43 -4.12 -1.59
C VAL A 130 -6.64 -5.02 -1.82
N SER A 131 -6.44 -6.33 -2.00
CA SER A 131 -7.55 -7.27 -2.17
C SER A 131 -8.44 -7.36 -0.93
N SER A 132 -7.86 -7.35 0.27
CA SER A 132 -8.62 -7.34 1.52
C SER A 132 -9.41 -6.04 1.70
N ILE A 133 -8.83 -4.89 1.33
CA ILE A 133 -9.55 -3.60 1.35
C ILE A 133 -10.76 -3.66 0.42
N ASN A 134 -10.57 -4.03 -0.85
CA ASN A 134 -11.69 -4.09 -1.81
C ASN A 134 -12.79 -5.06 -1.34
N ALA A 135 -12.42 -6.23 -0.81
CA ALA A 135 -13.38 -7.20 -0.28
C ALA A 135 -14.15 -6.66 0.93
N LEU A 136 -13.49 -5.89 1.81
CA LEU A 136 -14.16 -5.23 2.93
C LEU A 136 -15.17 -4.19 2.43
N VAL A 137 -14.80 -3.37 1.44
CA VAL A 137 -15.70 -2.37 0.86
C VAL A 137 -16.91 -3.04 0.20
N ASP A 138 -16.70 -4.13 -0.55
CA ASP A 138 -17.79 -4.90 -1.15
C ASP A 138 -18.74 -5.45 -0.07
N SER A 139 -18.20 -6.00 1.00
CA SER A 139 -18.98 -6.50 2.14
C SER A 139 -19.81 -5.38 2.78
N THR A 140 -19.20 -4.22 3.04
CA THR A 140 -19.88 -3.06 3.62
C THR A 140 -21.02 -2.57 2.74
N VAL A 141 -20.79 -2.42 1.43
CA VAL A 141 -21.83 -1.98 0.48
C VAL A 141 -22.99 -2.98 0.46
N ASN A 142 -22.70 -4.28 0.46
CA ASN A 142 -23.72 -5.32 0.50
C ASN A 142 -24.53 -5.29 1.81
N SER A 143 -23.85 -5.13 2.96
CA SER A 143 -24.53 -5.01 4.26
C SER A 143 -25.46 -3.78 4.31
N MET A 144 -25.03 -2.64 3.79
CA MET A 144 -25.87 -1.44 3.70
C MET A 144 -27.07 -1.62 2.78
N ALA A 145 -26.89 -2.32 1.65
CA ALA A 145 -27.98 -2.63 0.74
C ALA A 145 -29.02 -3.54 1.39
N GLU A 146 -28.58 -4.55 2.14
CA GLU A 146 -29.48 -5.46 2.86
C GLU A 146 -30.21 -4.74 4.01
N GLU A 147 -29.52 -3.89 4.77
CA GLU A 147 -30.14 -3.08 5.82
C GLU A 147 -31.28 -2.20 5.25
N ARG A 148 -31.05 -1.54 4.11
CA ARG A 148 -32.09 -0.75 3.42
C ARG A 148 -33.28 -1.60 2.99
N ARG A 149 -33.05 -2.83 2.52
CA ARG A 149 -34.14 -3.74 2.14
C ARG A 149 -34.96 -4.16 3.35
N ILE A 150 -34.31 -4.47 4.47
CA ILE A 150 -34.97 -4.80 5.73
C ILE A 150 -35.83 -3.62 6.23
N GLU A 151 -35.29 -2.40 6.14
CA GLU A 151 -36.03 -1.20 6.53
C GLU A 151 -37.29 -0.98 5.66
N GLN A 152 -37.16 -1.11 4.34
CA GLN A 152 -38.30 -1.04 3.41
C GLN A 152 -39.35 -2.10 3.70
N SER A 153 -38.95 -3.36 3.89
CA SER A 153 -39.87 -4.45 4.23
C SER A 153 -40.57 -4.22 5.57
N LYS A 154 -39.90 -3.61 6.55
CA LYS A 154 -40.50 -3.23 7.84
C LYS A 154 -41.58 -2.16 7.65
N ASP A 155 -41.32 -1.14 6.84
CA ASP A 155 -42.27 -0.06 6.58
C ASP A 155 -43.50 -0.55 5.80
N GLU A 156 -43.30 -1.43 4.82
CA GLU A 156 -44.39 -2.12 4.11
C GLU A 156 -45.23 -2.98 5.05
N LEU A 157 -44.59 -3.75 5.93
CA LEU A 157 -45.28 -4.57 6.92
C LEU A 157 -46.14 -3.72 7.86
N ILE A 158 -45.60 -2.62 8.40
CA ILE A 158 -46.34 -1.71 9.28
C ILE A 158 -47.54 -1.10 8.55
N THR A 159 -47.37 -0.69 7.29
CA THR A 159 -48.43 -0.11 6.47
C THR A 159 -49.56 -1.13 6.24
N ASN A 160 -49.20 -2.36 5.84
CA ASN A 160 -50.16 -3.44 5.60
C ASN A 160 -50.93 -3.80 6.88
N VAL A 161 -50.22 -4.00 8.00
CA VAL A 161 -50.86 -4.29 9.29
C VAL A 161 -51.77 -3.14 9.74
N SER A 162 -51.35 -1.89 9.55
CA SER A 162 -52.17 -0.72 9.91
C SER A 162 -53.45 -0.62 9.08
N HIS A 163 -53.36 -0.94 7.78
CA HIS A 163 -54.51 -1.00 6.89
C HIS A 163 -55.52 -2.08 7.35
N ASP A 164 -55.00 -3.27 7.68
CA ASP A 164 -55.81 -4.42 8.07
C ASP A 164 -56.47 -4.25 9.46
N ILE A 165 -55.87 -3.46 10.36
CA ILE A 165 -56.48 -3.10 11.66
C ILE A 165 -57.53 -1.99 11.53
N ARG A 166 -57.31 -1.00 10.66
CA ARG A 166 -58.25 0.14 10.49
C ARG A 166 -59.63 -0.33 10.03
N THR A 167 -59.67 -1.27 9.10
CA THR A 167 -60.91 -1.77 8.49
C THR A 167 -61.91 -2.32 9.52
N PRO A 168 -61.57 -3.31 10.39
CA PRO A 168 -62.49 -3.80 11.40
C PRO A 168 -62.79 -2.76 12.49
N LEU A 169 -61.82 -1.90 12.86
CA LEU A 169 -62.04 -0.86 13.87
C LEU A 169 -63.09 0.16 13.42
N THR A 170 -63.04 0.58 12.16
CA THR A 170 -64.05 1.46 11.57
C THR A 170 -65.43 0.80 11.57
N SER A 171 -65.51 -0.50 11.24
CA SER A 171 -66.76 -1.26 11.34
C SER A 171 -67.30 -1.31 12.78
N ILE A 172 -66.44 -1.56 13.78
CA ILE A 172 -66.84 -1.58 15.20
C ILE A 172 -67.35 -0.21 15.66
N ILE A 173 -66.66 0.88 15.32
CA ILE A 173 -67.09 2.25 15.64
C ILE A 173 -68.42 2.57 14.95
N GLY A 174 -68.58 2.18 13.67
CA GLY A 174 -69.82 2.35 12.93
C GLY A 174 -71.00 1.61 13.58
N TYR A 175 -70.80 0.36 13.99
CA TYR A 175 -71.81 -0.40 14.72
C TYR A 175 -72.15 0.28 16.05
N LEU A 176 -71.16 0.67 16.86
CA LEU A 176 -71.35 1.37 18.14
C LEU A 176 -72.14 2.68 17.97
N GLY A 177 -71.87 3.46 16.91
CA GLY A 177 -72.63 4.67 16.62
C GLY A 177 -74.12 4.41 16.33
N LEU A 178 -74.44 3.34 15.60
CA LEU A 178 -75.85 2.94 15.37
C LEU A 178 -76.57 2.56 16.67
N ILE A 179 -75.84 1.97 17.63
CA ILE A 179 -76.36 1.64 18.97
C ILE A 179 -76.71 2.92 19.73
N GLU A 180 -75.76 3.86 19.77
CA GLU A 180 -75.87 5.10 20.54
C GLU A 180 -77.01 6.00 20.02
N ASP A 181 -77.19 6.07 18.71
CA ASP A 181 -78.22 6.88 18.05
C ASP A 181 -79.63 6.25 18.10
N HIS A 182 -79.81 5.13 18.83
CA HIS A 182 -81.08 4.40 19.02
C HIS A 182 -81.74 3.95 17.69
N GLN A 183 -80.95 3.82 16.62
CA GLN A 183 -81.40 3.40 15.28
C GLN A 183 -81.58 1.87 15.17
N TYR A 184 -82.01 1.21 16.25
CA TYR A 184 -82.42 -0.19 16.19
C TYR A 184 -83.88 -0.27 15.72
N ARG A 185 -84.07 -0.45 14.42
CA ARG A 185 -85.32 -1.06 13.94
C ARG A 185 -85.23 -2.55 14.26
N SER A 186 -85.98 -3.00 15.27
CA SER A 186 -86.23 -4.42 15.46
C SER A 186 -87.03 -4.94 14.27
N GLU A 187 -86.41 -5.76 13.43
CA GLU A 187 -87.18 -6.70 12.60
C GLU A 187 -87.44 -7.94 13.47
N GLU A 188 -88.59 -7.92 14.14
CA GLU A 188 -89.33 -9.15 14.43
C GLU A 188 -90.05 -9.53 13.12
N GLU A 189 -89.58 -10.61 12.47
CA GLU A 189 -90.38 -11.68 11.83
C GLU A 189 -89.48 -12.80 11.29
#